data_AF-A0A7X6YFP0-F1
#
_entry.id   AF-A0A7X6YFP0-F1
#
_cell.length_a   1.000
_cell.length_b   1.000
_cell.length_c   1.000
_cell.angle_alpha   90.00
_cell.angle_beta   90.00
_cell.angle_gamma   90.00
#
_symmetry.space_group_name_H-M   'P 1'
#
loop_
_entity.id
_entity.type
_entity.pdbx_description
1 polymer ?
#
loop_
_entity_poly.entity_id
_entity_poly.type
_entity_poly.pdbx_seq_one_letter_code
_entity_poly.pdbx_strand_id
1 'polypeptide(L)'
;AFLFRRFETLEATCGLVALNACLPIPWQGGDEMEVDLCAARLRLVIELDGAQHLGDCEAYRRDRAKDLRMQEYGFRVMRVLAEDVCERLDDVLDAVLRVVAHCRGMRG
;
A
#
# COMPACT_ATOMS: atom_id res chain seq x y z
N ALA A 1 -5.75 7.20 -10.00
CA ALA A 1 -4.31 7.50 -9.81
C ALA A 1 -3.47 6.91 -10.95
N PHE A 2 -2.31 7.51 -11.29
CA PHE A 2 -1.41 7.04 -12.37
C PHE A 2 -0.83 5.64 -12.11
N LEU A 3 -0.31 5.39 -10.90
CA LEU A 3 0.26 4.09 -10.52
C LEU A 3 -0.76 2.96 -10.61
N PHE A 4 -1.98 3.17 -10.11
CA PHE A 4 -3.08 2.22 -10.23
C PHE A 4 -3.33 1.80 -11.69
N ARG A 5 -3.38 2.77 -12.62
CA ARG A 5 -3.56 2.47 -14.06
C ARG A 5 -2.41 1.63 -14.62
N ARG A 6 -1.19 1.78 -14.11
CA ARG A 6 -0.07 0.93 -14.51
C ARG A 6 -0.24 -0.50 -14.03
N PHE A 7 -0.72 -0.71 -12.80
CA PHE A 7 -1.00 -2.07 -12.31
C PHE A 7 -2.04 -2.80 -13.16
N GLU A 8 -3.04 -2.08 -13.67
CA GLU A 8 -4.05 -2.64 -14.58
C GLU A 8 -3.49 -3.04 -15.96
N THR A 9 -2.30 -2.57 -16.34
CA THR A 9 -1.65 -2.96 -17.61
C THR A 9 -0.69 -4.14 -17.48
N LEU A 10 -0.37 -4.56 -16.25
CA LEU A 10 0.61 -5.62 -15.98
C LEU A 10 -0.12 -6.91 -15.63
N GLU A 11 0.21 -8.01 -16.30
CA GLU A 11 -0.40 -9.33 -16.07
C GLU A 11 -0.33 -9.75 -14.58
N ALA A 12 0.78 -9.44 -13.92
CA ALA A 12 0.99 -9.82 -12.53
C ALA A 12 0.05 -9.09 -11.55
N THR A 13 -0.51 -7.93 -11.89
CA THR A 13 -1.26 -7.06 -10.96
C THR A 13 -2.63 -6.62 -11.46
N CYS A 14 -2.98 -6.88 -12.72
CA CYS A 14 -4.27 -6.53 -13.29
C CYS A 14 -5.43 -7.15 -12.50
N GLY A 15 -6.39 -6.34 -12.09
CA GLY A 15 -7.55 -6.78 -11.29
C GLY A 15 -7.20 -7.28 -9.89
N LEU A 16 -5.96 -7.12 -9.44
CA LEU A 16 -5.50 -7.55 -8.12
C LEU A 16 -5.61 -6.43 -7.09
N VAL A 17 -5.34 -5.20 -7.51
CA VAL A 17 -5.22 -4.02 -6.65
C VAL A 17 -6.52 -3.22 -6.73
N ALA A 18 -7.00 -2.71 -5.61
CA ALA A 18 -8.07 -1.72 -5.52
C ALA A 18 -7.47 -0.36 -5.09
N LEU A 19 -8.00 0.73 -5.64
CA LEU A 19 -7.63 2.11 -5.27
C LEU A 19 -8.57 2.63 -4.17
N ASN A 20 -8.02 3.35 -3.18
CA ASN A 20 -8.73 3.95 -2.05
C ASN A 20 -9.66 2.95 -1.33
N ALA A 21 -9.10 1.80 -0.97
CA ALA A 21 -9.88 0.73 -0.37
C ALA A 21 -10.17 1.02 1.11
N CYS A 22 -11.42 0.83 1.53
CA CYS A 22 -11.77 0.81 2.95
C CYS A 22 -11.64 -0.62 3.50
N LEU A 23 -10.74 -0.81 4.44
CA LEU A 23 -10.57 -2.06 5.17
C LEU A 23 -11.48 -2.05 6.41
N PRO A 24 -12.12 -3.17 6.77
CA PRO A 24 -12.91 -3.30 8.01
C PRO A 24 -11.98 -3.43 9.23
N ILE A 25 -11.14 -2.42 9.44
CA ILE A 25 -10.15 -2.30 10.50
C ILE A 25 -10.48 -1.00 11.24
N PRO A 26 -10.89 -1.07 12.53
CA PRO A 26 -11.17 0.13 13.30
C PRO A 26 -9.96 1.03 13.42
N TRP A 27 -10.13 2.31 13.14
CA TRP A 27 -9.07 3.31 13.13
C TRP A 27 -9.57 4.70 13.51
N GLN A 28 -8.84 5.39 14.38
CA GLN A 28 -9.13 6.77 14.83
C GLN A 28 -10.61 7.03 15.20
N GLY A 29 -11.26 6.06 15.85
CA GLY A 29 -12.65 6.18 16.30
C GLY A 29 -13.71 5.82 15.25
N GLY A 30 -13.32 5.41 14.05
CA GLY A 30 -14.19 4.81 13.05
C GLY A 30 -14.07 3.29 12.97
N ASP A 31 -14.98 2.67 12.21
CA ASP A 31 -15.05 1.21 12.03
C ASP A 31 -14.22 0.71 10.84
N GLU A 32 -13.74 1.62 9.98
CA GLU A 32 -12.99 1.33 8.77
C GLU A 32 -11.70 2.15 8.66
N MET A 33 -10.77 1.65 7.85
CA MET A 33 -9.50 2.29 7.54
C MET A 33 -9.33 2.41 6.02
N GLU A 34 -9.26 3.64 5.52
CA GLU A 34 -8.91 3.92 4.12
C GLU A 34 -7.41 3.73 3.89
N VAL A 35 -7.05 3.07 2.78
CA VAL A 35 -5.67 2.89 2.31
C VAL A 35 -5.58 3.21 0.82
N ASP A 36 -4.45 3.72 0.36
CA ASP A 36 -4.31 4.19 -1.03
C ASP A 36 -4.49 3.05 -2.04
N LEU A 37 -3.84 1.92 -1.82
CA LEU A 37 -3.87 0.77 -2.73
C LEU A 37 -3.90 -0.54 -1.93
N CYS A 38 -4.78 -1.46 -2.31
CA CYS A 38 -4.93 -2.73 -1.61
C CYS A 38 -5.07 -3.92 -2.56
N ALA A 39 -4.15 -4.88 -2.42
CA ALA A 39 -4.32 -6.23 -2.94
C ALA A 39 -4.87 -7.14 -1.83
N ALA A 40 -6.18 -7.04 -1.57
CA ALA A 40 -6.85 -7.77 -0.49
C ALA A 40 -6.62 -9.29 -0.57
N ARG A 41 -6.65 -9.84 -1.79
CA ARG A 41 -6.35 -11.25 -2.05
C ARG A 41 -4.94 -11.67 -1.65
N LEU A 42 -4.00 -10.75 -1.48
CA LEU A 42 -2.64 -11.04 -1.01
C LEU A 42 -2.39 -10.53 0.42
N ARG A 43 -3.37 -9.86 1.04
CA ARG A 43 -3.20 -9.07 2.28
C ARG A 43 -2.01 -8.12 2.16
N LEU A 44 -1.94 -7.37 1.07
CA LEU A 44 -0.91 -6.35 0.83
C LEU A 44 -1.58 -4.99 0.66
N VAL A 45 -1.11 -4.02 1.43
CA VAL A 45 -1.43 -2.59 1.31
C VAL A 45 -0.21 -1.85 0.79
N ILE A 46 -0.43 -0.92 -0.12
CA ILE A 46 0.58 0.01 -0.62
C ILE A 46 0.09 1.43 -0.32
N GLU A 47 0.81 2.17 0.51
CA GLU A 47 0.53 3.58 0.83
C GLU A 47 1.49 4.49 0.07
N LEU A 48 1.00 5.64 -0.38
CA LEU A 48 1.73 6.65 -1.13
C LEU A 48 2.03 7.86 -0.24
N ASP A 49 3.27 7.95 0.24
CA ASP A 49 3.70 9.01 1.14
C ASP A 49 4.10 10.26 0.35
N GLY A 50 3.36 11.35 0.55
CA GLY A 50 3.78 12.67 0.08
C GLY A 50 4.84 13.29 0.98
N ALA A 51 5.62 14.25 0.47
CA ALA A 51 6.67 14.94 1.22
C ALA A 51 6.18 15.58 2.54
N GLN A 52 4.90 15.96 2.60
CA GLN A 52 4.26 16.49 3.82
C GLN A 52 4.22 15.50 5.00
N HIS A 53 4.38 14.19 4.77
CA HIS A 53 4.38 13.17 5.82
C HIS A 53 5.73 13.01 6.52
N LEU A 54 6.80 13.59 5.97
CA LEU A 54 8.18 13.32 6.42
C LEU A 54 8.71 14.32 7.46
N GLY A 55 8.05 15.47 7.65
CA GLY A 55 8.55 16.58 8.46
C GLY A 55 8.03 16.69 9.89
N ASP A 56 7.05 15.88 10.28
CA ASP A 56 6.36 15.98 11.58
C ASP A 56 6.42 14.67 12.36
N CYS A 57 6.93 14.73 13.60
CA CYS A 57 6.99 13.59 14.51
C CYS A 57 5.60 13.02 14.83
N GLU A 58 4.55 13.84 14.91
CA GLU A 58 3.20 13.35 15.16
C GLU A 58 2.63 12.64 13.93
N ALA A 59 2.86 13.17 12.73
CA ALA A 59 2.55 12.49 11.47
C ALA A 59 3.26 11.12 11.39
N TYR A 60 4.56 11.08 11.66
CA TYR A 60 5.33 9.84 11.69
C TYR A 60 4.74 8.82 12.68
N ARG A 61 4.42 9.23 13.92
CA ARG A 61 3.83 8.32 14.91
C ARG A 61 2.48 7.79 14.46
N ARG A 62 1.62 8.64 13.87
CA ARG A 62 0.32 8.25 13.34
C ARG A 62 0.45 7.23 12.22
N ASP A 63 1.36 7.48 11.28
CA ASP A 63 1.59 6.61 10.14
C ASP A 63 2.13 5.24 10.58
N ARG A 64 3.05 5.20 11.55
CA ARG A 64 3.54 3.92 12.12
C ARG A 64 2.50 3.19 12.95
N ALA A 65 1.65 3.90 13.67
CA ALA A 65 0.52 3.28 14.36
C ALA A 65 -0.49 2.69 13.35
N LYS A 66 -0.71 3.35 12.20
CA LYS A 66 -1.55 2.84 11.11
C LYS A 66 -0.95 1.55 10.54
N ASP A 67 0.36 1.54 10.29
CA ASP A 67 1.09 0.36 9.80
C ASP A 67 0.94 -0.82 10.76
N LEU A 68 1.20 -0.60 12.04
CA LEU A 68 1.10 -1.63 13.07
C LEU A 68 -0.32 -2.20 13.11
N ARG A 69 -1.34 -1.34 13.05
CA ARG A 69 -2.73 -1.77 13.07
C ARG A 69 -3.09 -2.65 11.86
N MET A 70 -2.61 -2.29 10.67
CA MET A 70 -2.78 -3.13 9.47
C MET A 70 -2.07 -4.49 9.64
N GLN A 71 -0.87 -4.50 10.23
CA GLN A 71 -0.10 -5.72 10.48
C GLN A 71 -0.77 -6.65 11.50
N GLU A 72 -1.35 -6.10 12.57
CA GLU A 72 -2.17 -6.86 13.53
C GLU A 72 -3.35 -7.57 12.84
N TYR A 73 -3.90 -6.96 11.79
CA TYR A 73 -4.94 -7.53 10.93
C TYR A 73 -4.38 -8.37 9.78
N GLY A 74 -3.11 -8.77 9.86
CA GLY A 74 -2.46 -9.70 8.93
C GLY A 74 -2.15 -9.11 7.55
N PHE A 75 -2.16 -7.78 7.41
CA PHE A 75 -1.71 -7.13 6.18
C PHE A 75 -0.21 -6.86 6.21
N ARG A 76 0.42 -7.00 5.06
CA ARG A 76 1.73 -6.41 4.76
C ARG A 76 1.52 -4.99 4.30
N VAL A 77 2.41 -4.10 4.73
CA VAL A 77 2.35 -2.68 4.37
C VAL A 77 3.64 -2.32 3.66
N MET A 78 3.50 -1.78 2.45
CA MET A 78 4.58 -1.19 1.67
C MET A 78 4.30 0.30 1.54
N ARG A 79 5.26 1.15 1.89
CA ARG A 79 5.16 2.60 1.68
C ARG A 79 6.05 3.01 0.51
N VAL A 80 5.53 3.85 -0.36
CA VAL A 80 6.23 4.36 -1.54
C VAL A 80 6.12 5.87 -1.54
N LEU A 81 7.21 6.59 -1.80
CA LEU A 81 7.13 8.04 -1.93
C LEU A 81 6.33 8.41 -3.19
N ALA A 82 5.42 9.36 -3.07
CA ALA A 82 4.67 9.88 -4.21
C ALA A 82 5.61 10.48 -5.28
N GLU A 83 6.75 11.02 -4.86
CA GLU A 83 7.82 11.52 -5.74
C GLU A 83 8.47 10.38 -6.55
N ASP A 84 8.76 9.24 -5.94
CA ASP A 84 9.32 8.07 -6.63
C ASP A 84 8.36 7.51 -7.69
N VAL A 85 7.05 7.62 -7.48
CA VAL A 85 6.05 7.24 -8.50
C VAL A 85 6.17 8.10 -9.76
N CYS A 86 6.58 9.36 -9.62
CA CYS A 86 6.76 10.30 -10.72
C CYS A 86 8.15 10.19 -11.36
N GLU A 87 9.19 10.07 -10.56
CA GLU A 87 10.58 10.17 -11.01
C GLU A 87 11.24 8.81 -11.29
N ARG A 88 10.79 7.76 -10.61
CA ARG A 88 11.44 6.44 -10.55
C ARG A 88 10.43 5.30 -10.66
N LEU A 89 9.47 5.46 -11.56
CA LEU A 89 8.33 4.55 -11.71
C LEU A 89 8.76 3.08 -11.88
N ASP A 90 9.77 2.80 -12.70
CA ASP A 90 10.21 1.43 -12.97
C ASP A 90 10.74 0.75 -11.70
N ASP A 91 11.50 1.47 -10.87
CA ASP A 91 11.99 0.97 -9.57
C ASP A 91 10.82 0.64 -8.62
N VAL A 92 9.79 1.49 -8.60
CA VAL A 92 8.57 1.30 -7.80
C VAL A 92 7.82 0.06 -8.28
N LEU A 93 7.60 -0.06 -9.60
CA LEU A 93 6.89 -1.20 -10.19
C LEU A 93 7.64 -2.51 -9.89
N ASP A 94 8.95 -2.53 -10.08
CA ASP A 94 9.79 -3.70 -9.78
C ASP A 94 9.72 -4.10 -8.30
N ALA A 95 9.75 -3.13 -7.39
CA ALA A 95 9.60 -3.39 -5.96
C ALA A 95 8.24 -4.01 -5.65
N VAL A 96 7.15 -3.45 -6.19
CA VAL A 96 5.79 -3.97 -5.99
C VAL A 96 5.66 -5.38 -6.57
N LEU A 97 6.19 -5.63 -7.78
CA LEU A 97 6.15 -6.95 -8.41
C LEU A 97 6.90 -8.01 -7.58
N ARG A 98 8.06 -7.67 -7.01
CA ARG A 98 8.79 -8.57 -6.09
C ARG A 98 7.96 -8.90 -4.85
N VAL A 99 7.31 -7.90 -4.24
CA VAL A 99 6.45 -8.13 -3.06
C VAL A 99 5.23 -8.98 -3.43
N VAL A 100 4.59 -8.72 -4.57
CA VAL A 100 3.46 -9.53 -5.08
C VAL A 100 3.89 -10.98 -5.32
N ALA A 101 5.04 -11.21 -5.95
CA ALA A 101 5.58 -12.54 -6.18
C ALA A 101 5.86 -13.28 -4.85
N HIS A 102 6.49 -12.60 -3.90
CA HIS A 102 6.73 -13.14 -2.55
C HIS A 102 5.41 -13.50 -1.84
N CYS A 103 4.40 -12.63 -1.92
CA CYS A 103 3.08 -12.87 -1.33
C CYS A 103 2.37 -14.09 -1.93
N ARG A 104 2.56 -14.35 -3.23
CA ARG A 104 2.02 -15.54 -3.91
C ARG A 104 2.75 -16.81 -3.50
N GLY A 105 4.08 -16.77 -3.40
CA GLY A 105 4.90 -17.92 -3.00
C GLY A 105 4.65 -18.41 -1.58
N MET A 106 4.23 -17.52 -0.68
CA MET A 106 3.89 -17.87 0.70
C MET A 106 2.50 -18.49 0.89
N ARG A 107 1.69 -18.56 -0.17
CA ARG A 107 0.34 -19.17 -0.13
C ARG A 107 0.32 -20.61 -0.65
N GLY A 108 1.48 -21.26 -0.70
CA GLY A 108 1.63 -22.69 -0.98
C GLY A 108 1.53 -23.54 0.28
#